data_AF-A0A3B0SPU8-F1
#
_entry.id   AF-A0A3B0SPU8-F1
#
_cell.length_a   1.000
_cell.length_b   1.000
_cell.length_c   1.000
_cell.angle_alpha   90.00
_cell.angle_beta   90.00
_cell.angle_gamma   90.00
#
_symmetry.space_group_name_H-M   'P 1'
#
loop_
_entity.id
_entity.type
_entity.pdbx_description
1 polymer ?
#
loop_
_entity_poly.entity_id
_entity_poly.type
_entity_poly.pdbx_seq_one_letter_code
_entity_poly.pdbx_strand_id
1 'polypeptide(L)'
;MTGRILKIYATLAFSVLVAACASSVQPAVTSPPPKATTTTVAPATNPDPPLDTVVKLPEQNIVVPAEPPPDPITVSPGLDVEALVNGAPAGTAFIFEPGTYRGVSIKPKDAMSFVAQPGAIFNGSEIIDSFVQQGNVWVATGITAQGRVHGECIAEAPMCSAPEDIYIDSVLSQQVEQANAVGPGTFHIDYESDTLTIGDDPTGRVVELSTTQFAFSGTASDITIDGFVIEKFANPAQTGAIQSMDNRGLGRRWRIANNEVRLNHGVGIKVGAESLVEQNRVYENGQLGIGTGPNGFDNIIRDNEVYANTTIGFVPGYETGGMKLTTQARLLVERNYVYANAGPGIWVDIDNIDVTVADNIVEDNFGPGIFHEISYRAIIRDNTVTGNGFGWTQWVYGAGILVAHSRNVLVTGNTVKDNRLGVIGLQQDRGTGAYGARELRNLLVSDNIIVAKEGSSGIAEDIGNDAVFSDWNNRFELNTYYLTTDEYFLWMGKTLDFTDWNSLGNDEEGTIFNFDSFIDGSP
;
A
#
# COMPACT_ATOMS: atom_id res chain seq x y z
N MET A 1 19.68 4.23 12.19
CA MET A 1 18.22 4.19 11.92
C MET A 1 17.67 2.76 11.83
N THR A 2 18.47 1.76 11.45
CA THR A 2 18.11 0.32 11.42
C THR A 2 17.70 -0.31 12.77
N GLY A 3 18.11 0.27 13.91
CA GLY A 3 17.84 -0.30 15.23
C GLY A 3 16.47 0.00 15.88
N ARG A 4 15.68 0.94 15.34
CA ARG A 4 14.36 1.31 15.90
C ARG A 4 13.20 0.57 15.22
N ILE A 5 13.30 0.39 13.90
CA ILE A 5 12.42 -0.53 13.14
C ILE A 5 12.51 -1.91 13.79
N LEU A 6 13.70 -2.46 14.04
CA LEU A 6 13.84 -3.76 14.71
C LEU A 6 13.18 -3.87 16.12
N LYS A 7 13.02 -2.76 16.86
CA LYS A 7 12.45 -2.76 18.23
C LYS A 7 10.93 -2.81 18.28
N ILE A 8 10.23 -2.22 17.32
CA ILE A 8 8.79 -2.40 17.17
C ILE A 8 8.50 -3.85 16.73
N TYR A 9 9.40 -4.43 15.91
CA TYR A 9 9.19 -5.71 15.25
C TYR A 9 9.55 -6.92 16.12
N ALA A 10 10.38 -6.75 17.16
CA ALA A 10 10.54 -7.78 18.19
C ALA A 10 9.24 -8.07 18.97
N THR A 11 8.28 -7.13 18.94
CA THR A 11 6.99 -7.24 19.64
C THR A 11 5.84 -7.63 18.69
N LEU A 12 5.90 -7.27 17.40
CA LEU A 12 4.87 -7.64 16.40
C LEU A 12 4.88 -9.12 15.97
N ALA A 13 5.95 -9.86 16.25
CA ALA A 13 6.09 -11.26 15.81
C ALA A 13 5.11 -12.24 16.50
N PHE A 14 4.38 -11.83 17.55
CA PHE A 14 3.54 -12.74 18.35
C PHE A 14 2.02 -12.61 18.11
N SER A 15 1.55 -11.62 17.35
CA SER A 15 0.13 -11.23 17.33
C SER A 15 -0.59 -11.52 16.01
N VAL A 16 0.04 -12.24 15.07
CA VAL A 16 -0.54 -12.61 13.75
C VAL A 16 -1.65 -13.69 13.86
N LEU A 17 -2.16 -13.96 15.07
CA LEU A 17 -3.21 -14.95 15.25
C LEU A 17 -4.57 -14.42 14.76
N VAL A 18 -5.05 -15.02 13.66
CA VAL A 18 -6.47 -15.18 13.25
C VAL A 18 -7.10 -14.07 12.38
N ALA A 19 -6.68 -12.81 12.42
CA ALA A 19 -7.38 -11.74 11.69
C ALA A 19 -7.22 -11.76 10.16
N ALA A 20 -6.06 -12.17 9.63
CA ALA A 20 -5.81 -12.23 8.18
C ALA A 20 -6.69 -13.27 7.44
N CYS A 21 -7.34 -14.17 8.17
CA CYS A 21 -8.10 -15.28 7.60
C CYS A 21 -9.63 -15.15 7.76
N ALA A 22 -10.17 -14.11 8.40
CA ALA A 22 -11.60 -14.10 8.76
C ALA A 22 -12.36 -12.75 8.68
N SER A 23 -11.73 -11.59 8.45
CA SER A 23 -12.45 -10.30 8.47
C SER A 23 -12.13 -9.39 7.28
N SER A 24 -12.79 -9.62 6.14
CA SER A 24 -13.08 -8.56 5.16
C SER A 24 -14.51 -8.61 4.61
N VAL A 25 -15.43 -9.18 5.39
CA VAL A 25 -16.87 -9.00 5.18
C VAL A 25 -17.46 -8.30 6.40
N GLN A 26 -17.27 -6.98 6.49
CA GLN A 26 -18.29 -6.14 7.08
C GLN A 26 -19.06 -5.45 5.94
N PRO A 27 -20.40 -5.56 5.92
CA PRO A 27 -21.21 -4.98 4.86
C PRO A 27 -21.18 -3.45 4.98
N ALA A 28 -20.91 -2.80 3.85
CA ALA A 28 -21.22 -1.39 3.68
C ALA A 28 -22.72 -1.18 4.03
N VAL A 29 -23.01 -0.27 4.95
CA VAL A 29 -24.37 0.23 5.16
C VAL A 29 -24.72 1.06 3.94
N THR A 30 -25.29 0.43 2.92
CA THR A 30 -25.88 1.11 1.77
C THR A 30 -27.29 0.58 1.55
N SER A 31 -28.22 1.51 1.39
CA SER A 31 -29.59 1.31 0.95
C SER A 31 -29.70 0.29 -0.20
N PRO A 32 -30.82 -0.45 -0.30
CA PRO A 32 -30.94 -1.53 -1.28
C PRO A 32 -30.83 -0.98 -2.71
N PRO A 33 -29.92 -1.49 -3.55
CA PRO A 33 -29.87 -1.13 -4.96
C PRO A 33 -31.15 -1.63 -5.67
N PRO A 34 -31.61 -0.94 -6.73
CA PRO A 34 -32.79 -1.35 -7.47
C PRO A 34 -32.59 -2.77 -8.02
N LYS A 35 -33.64 -3.59 -7.87
CA LYS A 35 -33.70 -5.00 -8.28
C LYS A 35 -33.31 -5.15 -9.75
N ALA A 36 -32.06 -5.52 -10.02
CA ALA A 36 -31.62 -5.89 -11.36
C ALA A 36 -32.31 -7.19 -11.76
N THR A 37 -32.97 -7.15 -12.91
CA THR A 37 -33.65 -8.30 -13.49
C THR A 37 -32.60 -9.33 -13.93
N THR A 38 -32.61 -10.51 -13.30
CA THR A 38 -31.72 -11.61 -13.65
C THR A 38 -32.00 -12.07 -15.08
N THR A 39 -31.15 -11.63 -16.00
CA THR A 39 -31.03 -12.24 -17.32
C THR A 39 -29.82 -13.17 -17.21
N THR A 40 -30.05 -14.47 -17.16
CA THR A 40 -28.99 -15.49 -17.30
C THR A 40 -28.36 -15.33 -18.68
N VAL A 41 -27.22 -14.65 -18.74
CA VAL A 41 -26.34 -14.65 -19.90
C VAL A 41 -25.42 -15.86 -19.76
N ALA A 42 -25.44 -16.74 -20.74
CA ALA A 42 -24.49 -17.85 -20.85
C ALA A 42 -23.04 -17.33 -20.85
N PRO A 43 -22.05 -18.08 -20.33
CA PRO A 43 -20.67 -17.65 -20.34
C PRO A 43 -20.23 -17.38 -21.78
N ALA A 44 -19.71 -16.19 -22.04
CA ALA A 44 -19.17 -15.84 -23.34
C ALA A 44 -17.99 -16.79 -23.64
N THR A 45 -18.12 -17.59 -24.70
CA THR A 45 -17.11 -18.53 -25.21
C THR A 45 -16.00 -17.81 -25.99
N ASN A 46 -15.68 -16.57 -25.64
CA ASN A 46 -14.54 -15.92 -26.24
C ASN A 46 -13.28 -16.56 -25.64
N PRO A 47 -12.31 -17.01 -26.45
CA PRO A 47 -11.02 -17.41 -25.92
C PRO A 47 -10.45 -16.25 -25.11
N ASP A 48 -9.93 -16.55 -23.93
CA ASP A 48 -9.20 -15.55 -23.15
C ASP A 48 -8.11 -14.94 -24.03
N PRO A 49 -7.93 -13.60 -24.00
CA PRO A 49 -6.86 -12.98 -24.76
C PRO A 49 -5.51 -13.59 -24.33
N PRO A 50 -4.52 -13.69 -25.24
CA PRO A 50 -3.19 -14.17 -24.91
C PRO A 50 -2.63 -13.52 -23.64
N LEU A 51 -1.99 -14.29 -22.75
CA LEU A 51 -1.52 -13.79 -21.45
C LEU A 51 -0.55 -12.59 -21.56
N ASP A 52 0.13 -12.46 -22.70
CA ASP A 52 1.05 -11.37 -23.07
C ASP A 52 0.35 -10.11 -23.62
N THR A 53 -0.97 -10.13 -23.85
CA THR A 53 -1.71 -9.01 -24.49
C THR A 53 -2.25 -7.94 -23.53
N VAL A 54 -1.78 -7.86 -22.28
CA VAL A 54 -2.25 -6.78 -21.38
C VAL A 54 -1.67 -5.43 -21.80
N VAL A 55 -2.59 -4.47 -21.85
CA VAL A 55 -2.47 -3.07 -22.25
C VAL A 55 -1.13 -2.46 -21.77
N LYS A 56 -0.19 -2.24 -22.71
CA LYS A 56 0.60 -1.01 -22.64
C LYS A 56 -0.44 0.09 -22.61
N LEU A 57 -0.71 0.65 -21.43
CA LEU A 57 -1.38 1.95 -21.38
C LEU A 57 -0.55 2.76 -22.37
N PRO A 58 -1.14 3.31 -23.43
CA PRO A 58 -0.36 4.20 -24.25
C PRO A 58 0.18 5.25 -23.28
N GLU A 59 1.38 5.75 -23.49
CA GLU A 59 1.90 6.93 -22.78
C GLU A 59 1.01 8.16 -23.13
N GLN A 60 -0.32 8.02 -23.08
CA GLN A 60 -1.29 9.02 -23.46
C GLN A 60 -1.09 10.19 -22.54
N ASN A 61 -0.47 11.23 -23.11
CA ASN A 61 -0.69 12.63 -22.80
C ASN A 61 -0.98 12.88 -21.33
N ILE A 62 -0.12 12.37 -20.44
CA ILE A 62 -0.15 12.86 -19.07
C ILE A 62 0.39 14.26 -19.18
N VAL A 63 -0.51 15.22 -19.02
CA VAL A 63 -0.18 16.63 -19.06
C VAL A 63 0.86 16.84 -17.97
N VAL A 64 2.11 17.01 -18.39
CA VAL A 64 3.15 17.59 -17.55
C VAL A 64 3.14 19.08 -17.91
N PRO A 65 2.46 19.96 -17.15
CA PRO A 65 2.96 21.32 -17.08
C PRO A 65 4.19 21.25 -16.18
N ALA A 66 5.38 21.14 -16.78
CA ALA A 66 6.64 21.28 -16.07
C ALA A 66 6.85 22.73 -15.58
N GLU A 67 6.01 23.66 -16.03
CA GLU A 67 5.98 25.05 -15.60
C GLU A 67 4.56 25.44 -15.18
N PRO A 68 4.41 26.20 -14.08
CA PRO A 68 3.12 26.78 -13.74
C PRO A 68 2.63 27.65 -14.90
N PRO A 69 1.32 27.66 -15.20
CA PRO A 69 0.76 28.55 -16.21
C PRO A 69 1.13 30.01 -15.90
N PRO A 70 1.13 30.88 -16.93
CA PRO A 70 1.47 32.29 -16.74
C PRO A 70 0.62 32.92 -15.64
N ASP A 71 1.29 33.73 -14.80
CA ASP A 71 0.72 34.46 -13.65
C ASP A 71 0.16 33.57 -12.50
N PRO A 72 0.97 32.68 -11.91
CA PRO A 72 0.57 31.92 -10.74
C PRO A 72 0.36 32.82 -9.51
N ILE A 73 -0.54 32.41 -8.63
CA ILE A 73 -0.72 33.05 -7.32
C ILE A 73 0.37 32.53 -6.37
N THR A 74 1.26 33.42 -5.93
CA THR A 74 2.24 33.10 -4.88
C THR A 74 1.55 33.01 -3.52
N VAL A 75 1.86 31.96 -2.76
CA VAL A 75 1.32 31.69 -1.43
C VAL A 75 2.47 31.65 -0.43
N SER A 76 2.56 32.64 0.46
CA SER A 76 3.55 32.69 1.54
C SER A 76 2.98 32.09 2.84
N PRO A 77 3.82 31.58 3.77
CA PRO A 77 3.35 31.14 5.09
C PRO A 77 2.58 32.23 5.84
N GLY A 78 1.54 31.84 6.56
CA GLY A 78 0.67 32.73 7.33
C GLY A 78 -0.51 33.33 6.55
N LEU A 79 -0.59 33.11 5.23
CA LEU A 79 -1.81 33.37 4.47
C LEU A 79 -2.90 32.34 4.78
N ASP A 80 -4.16 32.76 4.67
CA ASP A 80 -5.31 31.86 4.67
C ASP A 80 -5.38 31.14 3.31
N VAL A 81 -4.71 29.99 3.24
CA VAL A 81 -4.59 29.18 2.02
C VAL A 81 -5.96 28.71 1.55
N GLU A 82 -6.83 28.29 2.47
CA GLU A 82 -8.15 27.79 2.11
C GLU A 82 -9.02 28.89 1.51
N ALA A 83 -9.07 30.07 2.11
CA ALA A 83 -9.81 31.20 1.55
C ALA A 83 -9.27 31.60 0.16
N LEU A 84 -7.95 31.59 -0.01
CA LEU A 84 -7.30 31.91 -1.28
C LEU A 84 -7.69 30.92 -2.39
N VAL A 85 -7.60 29.61 -2.11
CA VAL A 85 -7.95 28.57 -3.07
C VAL A 85 -9.46 28.58 -3.36
N ASN A 86 -10.29 28.74 -2.33
CA ASN A 86 -11.75 28.81 -2.48
C ASN A 86 -12.20 30.02 -3.31
N GLY A 87 -11.52 31.16 -3.18
CA GLY A 87 -11.81 32.39 -3.94
C GLY A 87 -11.32 32.39 -5.39
N ALA A 88 -10.29 31.61 -5.73
CA ALA A 88 -9.71 31.59 -7.07
C ALA A 88 -10.59 30.85 -8.11
N PRO A 89 -10.54 31.18 -9.41
CA PRO A 89 -11.25 30.39 -10.43
C PRO A 89 -10.63 28.98 -10.62
N ALA A 90 -11.40 28.04 -11.17
CA ALA A 90 -10.86 26.77 -11.69
C ALA A 90 -9.74 27.06 -12.71
N GLY A 91 -8.74 26.18 -12.82
CA GLY A 91 -7.56 26.41 -13.66
C GLY A 91 -6.46 27.27 -13.04
N THR A 92 -6.65 27.78 -11.82
CA THR A 92 -5.64 28.63 -11.17
C THR A 92 -4.43 27.82 -10.72
N ALA A 93 -3.24 28.40 -10.91
CA ALA A 93 -2.00 27.88 -10.37
C ALA A 93 -1.56 28.61 -9.12
N PHE A 94 -1.04 27.85 -8.17
CA PHE A 94 -0.48 28.31 -6.91
C PHE A 94 0.98 27.89 -6.78
N ILE A 95 1.85 28.83 -6.44
CA ILE A 95 3.24 28.55 -6.06
C ILE A 95 3.40 28.81 -4.57
N PHE A 96 3.83 27.80 -3.82
CA PHE A 96 4.09 27.91 -2.39
C PHE A 96 5.56 28.23 -2.15
N GLU A 97 5.81 29.32 -1.43
CA GLU A 97 7.15 29.68 -0.97
C GLU A 97 7.63 28.72 0.15
N PRO A 98 8.94 28.66 0.44
CA PRO A 98 9.45 27.82 1.51
C PRO A 98 8.87 28.23 2.86
N GLY A 99 8.50 27.24 3.67
CA GLY A 99 7.96 27.43 5.01
C GLY A 99 6.89 26.40 5.38
N THR A 100 6.44 26.47 6.63
CA THR A 100 5.44 25.53 7.16
C THR A 100 4.05 26.14 7.11
N TYR A 101 3.13 25.41 6.50
CA TYR A 101 1.71 25.71 6.40
C TYR A 101 0.96 24.72 7.29
N ARG A 102 0.66 25.14 8.52
CA ARG A 102 -0.06 24.32 9.50
C ARG A 102 -1.56 24.39 9.27
N GLY A 103 -2.23 23.25 9.42
CA GLY A 103 -3.69 23.22 9.41
C GLY A 103 -4.35 23.43 8.05
N VAL A 104 -3.60 23.31 6.96
CA VAL A 104 -4.13 23.55 5.61
C VAL A 104 -4.86 22.32 5.08
N SER A 105 -6.13 22.48 4.67
CA SER A 105 -6.89 21.46 3.97
C SER A 105 -7.49 21.96 2.65
N ILE A 106 -6.95 21.50 1.53
CA ILE A 106 -7.34 21.97 0.20
C ILE A 106 -8.38 21.04 -0.43
N LYS A 107 -9.51 21.62 -0.85
CA LYS A 107 -10.44 21.01 -1.80
C LYS A 107 -10.32 21.71 -3.16
N PRO A 108 -9.56 21.14 -4.12
CA PRO A 108 -9.29 21.83 -5.36
C PRO A 108 -10.54 21.93 -6.25
N LYS A 109 -10.50 22.89 -7.17
CA LYS A 109 -11.40 22.96 -8.35
C LYS A 109 -10.67 22.43 -9.56
N ASP A 110 -11.41 22.10 -10.61
CA ASP A 110 -10.85 21.49 -11.83
C ASP A 110 -9.67 22.30 -12.38
N ALA A 111 -8.69 21.58 -12.93
CA ALA A 111 -7.51 22.14 -13.59
C ALA A 111 -6.59 22.99 -12.68
N MET A 112 -6.73 22.94 -11.36
CA MET A 112 -5.84 23.67 -10.44
C MET A 112 -4.48 22.97 -10.29
N SER A 113 -3.41 23.75 -10.20
CA SER A 113 -2.06 23.26 -9.93
C SER A 113 -1.49 23.88 -8.65
N PHE A 114 -0.93 23.03 -7.80
CA PHE A 114 -0.24 23.41 -6.57
C PHE A 114 1.21 22.97 -6.72
N VAL A 115 2.13 23.93 -6.68
CA VAL A 115 3.57 23.68 -6.85
C VAL A 115 4.31 24.27 -5.66
N ALA A 116 5.12 23.46 -5.01
CA ALA A 116 5.98 23.88 -3.92
C ALA A 116 7.36 24.29 -4.42
N GLN A 117 7.85 25.42 -3.93
CA GLN A 117 9.28 25.67 -3.90
C GLN A 117 9.94 24.76 -2.84
N PRO A 118 11.21 24.37 -3.02
CA PRO A 118 11.91 23.51 -2.06
C PRO A 118 11.81 24.06 -0.62
N GLY A 119 11.25 23.26 0.28
CA GLY A 119 11.05 23.63 1.69
C GLY A 119 9.63 24.10 2.05
N ALA A 120 8.66 24.05 1.13
CA ALA A 120 7.25 24.20 1.49
C ALA A 120 6.71 22.91 2.12
N ILE A 121 6.18 23.02 3.34
CA ILE A 121 5.72 21.91 4.16
C ILE A 121 4.25 22.12 4.50
N PHE A 122 3.39 21.20 4.08
CA PHE A 122 2.05 21.07 4.61
C PHE A 122 2.09 20.16 5.83
N ASN A 123 1.72 20.72 6.97
CA ASN A 123 1.80 20.03 8.24
C ASN A 123 0.40 20.01 8.89
N GLY A 124 -0.16 18.82 9.07
CA GLY A 124 -1.50 18.64 9.62
C GLY A 124 -1.60 18.79 11.14
N SER A 125 -0.49 19.12 11.81
CA SER A 125 -0.41 19.23 13.26
C SER A 125 -0.32 20.66 13.78
N GLU A 126 -0.74 20.82 15.03
CA GLU A 126 -0.64 22.05 15.83
C GLU A 126 0.45 21.91 16.89
N ILE A 127 1.06 23.03 17.28
CA ILE A 127 2.05 23.06 18.36
C ILE A 127 1.32 23.11 19.70
N ILE A 128 1.69 22.23 20.63
CA ILE A 128 1.21 22.25 22.00
C ILE A 128 2.35 22.70 22.91
N ASP A 129 2.20 23.85 23.58
CA ASP A 129 3.22 24.44 24.45
C ASP A 129 2.72 24.74 25.88
N SER A 130 1.48 24.37 26.19
CA SER A 130 0.78 24.70 27.44
C SER A 130 0.96 23.67 28.57
N PHE A 131 2.00 22.83 28.49
CA PHE A 131 2.21 21.72 29.41
C PHE A 131 2.56 22.16 30.84
N VAL A 132 1.93 21.51 31.81
CA VAL A 132 2.26 21.60 33.24
C VAL A 132 2.70 20.24 33.75
N GLN A 133 3.84 20.20 34.45
CA GLN A 133 4.33 18.95 35.04
C GLN A 133 3.43 18.50 36.19
N GLN A 134 3.02 17.22 36.18
CA GLN A 134 2.26 16.57 37.23
C GLN A 134 2.93 15.23 37.59
N GLY A 135 3.73 15.23 38.67
CA GLY A 135 4.54 14.06 39.01
C GLY A 135 5.58 13.77 37.92
N ASN A 136 5.47 12.60 37.29
CA ASN A 136 6.40 12.13 36.24
C ASN A 136 5.86 12.33 34.82
N VAL A 137 4.72 13.01 34.65
CA VAL A 137 4.10 13.28 33.34
C VAL A 137 3.87 14.77 33.15
N TRP A 138 3.54 15.17 31.93
CA TRP A 138 3.23 16.55 31.55
C TRP A 138 1.84 16.61 30.94
N VAL A 139 1.04 17.59 31.39
CA VAL A 139 -0.38 17.67 31.10
C VAL A 139 -0.71 19.00 30.44
N ALA A 140 -1.42 18.96 29.31
CA ALA A 140 -2.02 20.11 28.64
C ALA A 140 -3.54 19.93 28.60
N THR A 141 -4.30 21.02 28.75
CA THR A 141 -5.78 21.01 28.75
C THR A 141 -6.33 21.83 27.58
N GLY A 142 -7.62 21.66 27.28
CA GLY A 142 -8.28 22.32 26.15
C GLY A 142 -8.02 21.64 24.80
N ILE A 143 -7.58 20.37 24.84
CA ILE A 143 -7.32 19.56 23.66
C ILE A 143 -8.64 18.95 23.19
N THR A 144 -9.28 19.61 22.23
CA THR A 144 -10.60 19.26 21.71
C THR A 144 -10.55 18.51 20.38
N ALA A 145 -9.35 18.21 19.88
CA ALA A 145 -9.17 17.46 18.64
C ALA A 145 -9.77 16.06 18.79
N GLN A 146 -10.74 15.74 17.93
CA GLN A 146 -11.39 14.44 17.91
C GLN A 146 -11.84 14.10 16.48
N GLY A 147 -10.98 13.37 15.79
CA GLY A 147 -11.17 12.88 14.45
C GLY A 147 -12.01 11.61 14.42
N ARG A 148 -12.23 11.11 13.22
CA ARG A 148 -13.04 9.92 13.00
C ARG A 148 -12.25 8.68 13.45
N VAL A 149 -12.73 8.01 14.49
CA VAL A 149 -12.20 6.69 14.90
C VAL A 149 -12.51 5.66 13.82
N HIS A 150 -11.48 5.06 13.24
CA HIS A 150 -11.61 4.01 12.22
C HIS A 150 -10.33 3.18 12.15
N GLY A 151 -10.46 1.86 12.04
CA GLY A 151 -9.33 0.94 11.94
C GLY A 151 -9.45 -0.27 12.86
N GLU A 152 -8.70 -1.33 12.55
CA GLU A 152 -8.49 -2.48 13.44
C GLU A 152 -7.08 -2.47 14.01
N CYS A 153 -6.98 -2.57 15.33
CA CYS A 153 -5.73 -2.41 16.07
C CYS A 153 -5.16 -3.73 16.56
N ILE A 154 -3.83 -3.83 16.59
CA ILE A 154 -3.15 -4.89 17.33
C ILE A 154 -3.31 -4.68 18.83
N ALA A 155 -3.19 -5.75 19.61
CA ALA A 155 -3.35 -5.71 21.06
C ALA A 155 -2.34 -4.76 21.76
N GLU A 156 -1.15 -4.60 21.18
CA GLU A 156 -0.07 -3.76 21.71
C GLU A 156 -0.28 -2.27 21.43
N ALA A 157 -1.16 -1.91 20.49
CA ALA A 157 -1.48 -0.54 20.10
C ALA A 157 -3.01 -0.33 20.03
N PRO A 158 -3.75 -0.53 21.13
CA PRO A 158 -5.23 -0.57 21.12
C PRO A 158 -5.88 0.75 20.69
N MET A 159 -5.12 1.85 20.71
CA MET A 159 -5.57 3.19 20.33
C MET A 159 -5.25 3.55 18.88
N CYS A 160 -4.75 2.62 18.05
CA CYS A 160 -4.33 2.89 16.66
C CYS A 160 -5.42 3.54 15.77
N SER A 161 -6.70 3.40 16.14
CA SER A 161 -7.84 3.85 15.35
C SER A 161 -8.20 5.32 15.58
N ALA A 162 -7.60 5.96 16.60
CA ALA A 162 -7.76 7.39 16.89
C ALA A 162 -6.67 8.20 16.16
N PRO A 163 -7.03 9.17 15.28
CA PRO A 163 -6.08 9.79 14.37
C PRO A 163 -5.20 10.91 14.96
N GLU A 164 -5.35 11.19 16.25
CA GLU A 164 -4.64 12.24 16.99
C GLU A 164 -3.24 11.78 17.42
N ASP A 165 -2.28 11.80 16.49
CA ASP A 165 -0.89 11.44 16.79
C ASP A 165 -0.11 12.57 17.48
N ILE A 166 0.78 12.20 18.41
CA ILE A 166 1.75 13.10 19.02
C ILE A 166 3.15 12.87 18.46
N TYR A 167 3.81 13.96 18.07
CA TYR A 167 5.21 13.97 17.69
C TYR A 167 6.00 14.87 18.61
N ILE A 168 7.15 14.40 19.10
CA ILE A 168 8.09 15.22 19.87
C ILE A 168 9.43 15.27 19.12
N ASP A 169 9.79 16.44 18.61
CA ASP A 169 10.87 16.65 17.64
C ASP A 169 10.74 15.72 16.42
N SER A 170 9.53 15.64 15.86
CA SER A 170 9.16 14.75 14.75
C SER A 170 9.33 13.24 15.04
N VAL A 171 9.40 12.83 16.31
CA VAL A 171 9.36 11.42 16.72
C VAL A 171 7.96 11.09 17.22
N LEU A 172 7.31 10.11 16.58
CA LEU A 172 6.00 9.60 16.99
C LEU A 172 6.04 9.01 18.41
N SER A 173 5.08 9.41 19.25
CA SER A 173 4.78 8.79 20.54
C SER A 173 3.61 7.81 20.39
N GLN A 174 3.58 6.74 21.19
CA GLN A 174 2.50 5.75 21.15
C GLN A 174 1.33 6.16 22.05
N GLN A 175 0.11 6.15 21.51
CA GLN A 175 -1.08 6.40 22.32
C GLN A 175 -1.42 5.19 23.21
N VAL A 176 -1.75 5.45 24.47
CA VAL A 176 -2.22 4.45 25.45
C VAL A 176 -3.65 4.76 25.93
N GLU A 177 -4.37 3.72 26.32
CA GLU A 177 -5.80 3.83 26.68
C GLU A 177 -6.06 4.63 27.96
N GLN A 178 -5.12 4.66 28.90
CA GLN A 178 -5.33 5.24 30.23
C GLN A 178 -4.18 6.17 30.61
N ALA A 179 -4.51 7.29 31.24
CA ALA A 179 -3.53 8.26 31.73
C ALA A 179 -2.47 7.65 32.68
N ASN A 180 -2.83 6.65 33.49
CA ASN A 180 -1.91 5.99 34.42
C ASN A 180 -0.87 5.08 33.73
N ALA A 181 -1.05 4.78 32.44
CA ALA A 181 -0.12 4.01 31.62
C ALA A 181 0.87 4.92 30.87
N VAL A 182 0.74 6.24 30.99
CA VAL A 182 1.64 7.20 30.34
C VAL A 182 3.03 7.15 30.99
N GLY A 183 4.05 7.02 30.14
CA GLY A 183 5.47 7.02 30.47
C GLY A 183 6.30 7.44 29.25
N PRO A 184 7.65 7.37 29.33
CA PRO A 184 8.50 7.82 28.23
C PRO A 184 8.13 7.17 26.89
N GLY A 185 7.98 7.97 25.84
CA GLY A 185 7.57 7.53 24.51
C GLY A 185 6.06 7.31 24.31
N THR A 186 5.23 7.55 25.33
CA THR A 186 3.77 7.37 25.23
C THR A 186 2.98 8.62 25.62
N PHE A 187 1.73 8.66 25.18
CA PHE A 187 0.79 9.72 25.52
C PHE A 187 -0.64 9.18 25.67
N HIS A 188 -1.50 9.96 26.30
CA HIS A 188 -2.93 9.69 26.44
C HIS A 188 -3.72 10.98 26.17
N ILE A 189 -4.82 10.87 25.43
CA ILE A 189 -5.83 11.92 25.30
C ILE A 189 -7.08 11.44 26.00
N ASP A 190 -7.52 12.19 26.99
CA ASP A 190 -8.85 12.05 27.59
C ASP A 190 -9.81 12.99 26.87
N TYR A 191 -10.62 12.42 25.97
CA TYR A 191 -11.60 13.14 25.16
C TYR A 191 -12.81 13.64 25.97
N GLU A 192 -13.05 13.14 27.19
CA GLU A 192 -14.14 13.66 28.04
C GLU A 192 -13.72 14.93 28.78
N SER A 193 -12.44 15.02 29.15
CA SER A 193 -11.89 16.15 29.91
C SER A 193 -10.99 17.08 29.07
N ASP A 194 -10.92 16.88 27.76
CA ASP A 194 -10.08 17.64 26.81
C ASP A 194 -8.62 17.75 27.28
N THR A 195 -8.04 16.64 27.76
CA THR A 195 -6.73 16.62 28.42
C THR A 195 -5.74 15.72 27.68
N LEU A 196 -4.60 16.28 27.28
CA LEU A 196 -3.45 15.54 26.76
C LEU A 196 -2.42 15.34 27.88
N THR A 197 -2.00 14.09 28.08
CA THR A 197 -0.91 13.73 29.00
C THR A 197 0.21 13.06 28.21
N ILE A 198 1.43 13.60 28.27
CA ILE A 198 2.64 13.02 27.65
C ILE A 198 3.62 12.56 28.73
N GLY A 199 4.38 11.51 28.44
CA GLY A 199 5.36 10.97 29.38
C GLY A 199 6.81 11.41 29.12
N ASP A 200 7.08 12.15 28.05
CA ASP A 200 8.39 12.76 27.78
C ASP A 200 8.39 14.24 28.18
N ASP A 201 9.52 14.73 28.69
CA ASP A 201 9.68 16.14 29.05
C ASP A 201 9.65 17.04 27.80
N PRO A 202 8.69 17.96 27.68
CA PRO A 202 8.56 18.85 26.53
C PRO A 202 9.50 20.06 26.61
N THR A 203 10.25 20.25 27.70
CA THR A 203 11.06 21.46 27.93
C THR A 203 12.09 21.66 26.81
N GLY A 204 11.95 22.74 26.04
CA GLY A 204 12.86 23.08 24.94
C GLY A 204 12.70 22.20 23.70
N ARG A 205 11.62 21.41 23.62
CA ARG A 205 11.29 20.51 22.51
C ARG A 205 10.05 21.00 21.78
N VAL A 206 9.87 20.56 20.54
CA VAL A 206 8.64 20.84 19.77
C VAL A 206 7.69 19.66 19.95
N VAL A 207 6.54 19.91 20.56
CA VAL A 207 5.44 18.93 20.65
C VAL A 207 4.36 19.31 19.65
N GLU A 208 4.01 18.36 18.80
CA GLU A 208 3.03 18.50 17.73
C GLU A 208 1.90 17.49 17.91
N LEU A 209 0.65 17.94 17.78
CA LEU A 209 -0.55 17.12 17.78
C LEU A 209 -1.21 17.18 16.39
N SER A 210 -1.35 16.04 15.72
CA SER A 210 -2.09 15.95 14.47
C SER A 210 -3.58 16.29 14.70
N THR A 211 -4.11 17.29 13.99
CA THR A 211 -5.51 17.72 14.11
C THR A 211 -6.24 17.81 12.77
N THR A 212 -5.50 18.01 11.68
CA THR A 212 -6.08 18.24 10.35
C THR A 212 -6.19 16.95 9.57
N GLN A 213 -7.37 16.68 9.04
CA GLN A 213 -7.66 15.39 8.42
C GLN A 213 -6.94 15.17 7.08
N PHE A 214 -6.99 16.13 6.16
CA PHE A 214 -6.44 15.94 4.79
C PHE A 214 -5.63 17.15 4.35
N ALA A 215 -4.53 16.92 3.63
CA ALA A 215 -3.79 17.96 2.91
C ALA A 215 -4.56 18.38 1.65
N PHE A 216 -4.97 17.38 0.86
CA PHE A 216 -5.75 17.54 -0.35
C PHE A 216 -6.87 16.51 -0.37
N SER A 217 -8.10 16.93 -0.70
CA SER A 217 -9.22 15.99 -0.86
C SER A 217 -10.24 16.43 -1.91
N GLY A 218 -10.93 15.46 -2.54
CA GLY A 218 -12.11 15.71 -3.36
C GLY A 218 -12.08 15.07 -4.74
N THR A 219 -13.01 15.52 -5.59
CA THR A 219 -13.36 14.86 -6.87
C THR A 219 -13.11 15.72 -8.10
N ALA A 220 -12.46 16.87 -7.94
CA ALA A 220 -12.06 17.70 -9.07
C ALA A 220 -11.12 16.93 -10.01
N SER A 221 -11.11 17.30 -11.28
CA SER A 221 -10.25 16.70 -12.29
C SER A 221 -9.05 17.57 -12.64
N ASP A 222 -8.03 16.95 -13.24
CA ASP A 222 -6.89 17.65 -13.83
C ASP A 222 -6.06 18.43 -12.79
N ILE A 223 -5.82 17.82 -11.63
CA ILE A 223 -5.13 18.46 -10.51
C ILE A 223 -3.64 18.14 -10.55
N THR A 224 -2.78 19.12 -10.29
CA THR A 224 -1.34 18.90 -10.07
C THR A 224 -0.95 19.20 -8.63
N ILE A 225 -0.23 18.29 -7.98
CA ILE A 225 0.38 18.46 -6.65
C ILE A 225 1.86 18.10 -6.80
N ASP A 226 2.74 19.11 -6.74
CA ASP A 226 4.16 18.95 -7.06
C ASP A 226 5.08 19.54 -5.98
N GLY A 227 6.03 18.75 -5.49
CA GLY A 227 7.20 19.23 -4.73
C GLY A 227 7.02 19.42 -3.23
N PHE A 228 5.88 19.03 -2.65
CA PHE A 228 5.59 19.31 -1.22
C PHE A 228 6.21 18.28 -0.29
N VAL A 229 6.53 18.71 0.93
CA VAL A 229 6.48 17.80 2.09
C VAL A 229 5.07 17.84 2.67
N ILE A 230 4.43 16.69 2.83
CA ILE A 230 3.09 16.52 3.37
C ILE A 230 3.16 15.59 4.58
N GLU A 231 2.96 16.14 5.78
CA GLU A 231 3.19 15.41 7.02
C GLU A 231 2.16 15.64 8.13
N LYS A 232 2.04 14.67 9.04
CA LYS A 232 1.33 14.78 10.32
C LYS A 232 -0.16 15.11 10.18
N PHE A 233 -0.80 14.57 9.15
CA PHE A 233 -2.26 14.63 9.00
C PHE A 233 -2.95 13.55 9.83
N ALA A 234 -4.05 13.92 10.48
CA ALA A 234 -4.95 13.06 11.24
C ALA A 234 -6.00 12.40 10.32
N ASN A 235 -5.57 11.87 9.17
CA ASN A 235 -6.46 11.14 8.27
C ASN A 235 -6.81 9.79 8.89
N PRO A 236 -8.11 9.41 9.00
CA PRO A 236 -8.49 8.12 9.54
C PRO A 236 -7.97 6.97 8.67
N ALA A 237 -7.92 5.76 9.23
CA ALA A 237 -7.55 4.58 8.46
C ALA A 237 -8.38 4.46 7.15
N GLN A 238 -7.77 3.88 6.12
CA GLN A 238 -8.26 3.71 4.76
C GLN A 238 -8.50 5.01 3.97
N THR A 239 -8.07 6.14 4.51
CA THR A 239 -8.05 7.43 3.80
C THR A 239 -6.61 7.94 3.71
N GLY A 240 -6.28 8.66 2.64
CA GLY A 240 -4.98 9.26 2.38
C GLY A 240 -4.90 10.70 2.90
N ALA A 241 -3.71 11.16 3.29
CA ALA A 241 -3.45 12.59 3.47
C ALA A 241 -3.67 13.36 2.16
N ILE A 242 -3.33 12.73 1.03
CA ILE A 242 -3.81 13.10 -0.30
C ILE A 242 -4.93 12.13 -0.68
N GLN A 243 -6.18 12.60 -0.70
CA GLN A 243 -7.38 11.80 -0.95
C GLN A 243 -8.06 12.22 -2.26
N SER A 244 -7.70 11.60 -3.38
CA SER A 244 -8.28 11.89 -4.71
C SER A 244 -9.68 11.25 -4.89
N MET A 245 -10.54 11.42 -3.89
CA MET A 245 -11.94 11.01 -3.90
C MET A 245 -12.71 11.56 -2.72
N ASP A 246 -14.03 11.49 -2.78
CA ASP A 246 -14.91 11.61 -1.62
C ASP A 246 -16.23 10.85 -1.86
N ASN A 247 -17.24 11.06 -1.01
CA ASN A 247 -18.54 10.41 -1.13
C ASN A 247 -19.28 10.69 -2.46
N ARG A 248 -18.82 11.65 -3.28
CA ARG A 248 -19.37 11.99 -4.59
C ARG A 248 -18.73 11.19 -5.73
N GLY A 249 -17.59 10.54 -5.51
CA GLY A 249 -16.89 9.75 -6.53
C GLY A 249 -15.37 9.87 -6.48
N LEU A 250 -14.72 9.56 -7.61
CA LEU A 250 -13.27 9.63 -7.79
C LEU A 250 -12.86 10.99 -8.37
N GLY A 251 -11.73 11.53 -7.90
CA GLY A 251 -10.96 12.51 -8.65
C GLY A 251 -10.34 11.84 -9.88
N ARG A 252 -10.19 12.60 -10.98
CA ARG A 252 -9.66 12.08 -12.24
C ARG A 252 -8.47 12.88 -12.72
N ARG A 253 -7.46 12.21 -13.28
CA ARG A 253 -6.29 12.87 -13.87
C ARG A 253 -5.56 13.76 -12.86
N TRP A 254 -5.37 13.26 -11.65
CA TRP A 254 -4.47 13.89 -10.69
C TRP A 254 -3.03 13.49 -11.04
N ARG A 255 -2.14 14.48 -11.14
CA ARG A 255 -0.69 14.28 -11.15
C ARG A 255 -0.15 14.62 -9.76
N ILE A 256 0.31 13.60 -9.06
CA ILE A 256 0.90 13.69 -7.72
C ILE A 256 2.38 13.36 -7.87
N ALA A 257 3.23 14.38 -7.86
CA ALA A 257 4.63 14.22 -8.24
C ALA A 257 5.64 14.90 -7.29
N ASN A 258 6.84 14.33 -7.18
CA ASN A 258 7.97 14.94 -6.45
C ASN A 258 7.70 15.28 -4.98
N ASN A 259 6.74 14.61 -4.33
CA ASN A 259 6.38 14.91 -2.95
C ASN A 259 7.11 13.99 -1.96
N GLU A 260 7.36 14.48 -0.74
CA GLU A 260 7.60 13.66 0.44
C GLU A 260 6.30 13.53 1.23
N VAL A 261 5.72 12.34 1.32
CA VAL A 261 4.45 12.09 2.03
C VAL A 261 4.72 11.17 3.21
N ARG A 262 4.72 11.72 4.42
CA ARG A 262 5.25 11.03 5.61
C ARG A 262 4.51 11.30 6.89
N LEU A 263 4.63 10.41 7.87
CA LEU A 263 4.12 10.63 9.23
C LEU A 263 2.62 10.99 9.27
N ASN A 264 1.83 10.54 8.28
CA ASN A 264 0.38 10.72 8.29
C ASN A 264 -0.26 9.53 8.97
N HIS A 265 -1.35 9.73 9.69
CA HIS A 265 -1.93 8.68 10.54
C HIS A 265 -2.41 7.45 9.74
N GLY A 266 -3.21 7.69 8.70
CA GLY A 266 -3.72 6.63 7.83
C GLY A 266 -2.78 6.32 6.66
N VAL A 267 -3.33 6.39 5.45
CA VAL A 267 -2.60 6.20 4.20
C VAL A 267 -1.86 7.49 3.82
N GLY A 268 -0.72 7.39 3.14
CA GLY A 268 -0.08 8.57 2.54
C GLY A 268 -0.90 9.13 1.38
N ILE A 269 -1.10 8.33 0.34
CA ILE A 269 -1.80 8.72 -0.91
C ILE A 269 -2.93 7.75 -1.22
N LYS A 270 -4.15 8.24 -1.41
CA LYS A 270 -5.30 7.49 -1.96
C LYS A 270 -5.66 8.02 -3.34
N VAL A 271 -5.48 7.18 -4.36
CA VAL A 271 -5.60 7.51 -5.78
C VAL A 271 -7.02 7.33 -6.30
N GLY A 272 -7.46 8.24 -7.16
CA GLY A 272 -8.74 8.20 -7.87
C GLY A 272 -8.68 7.35 -9.14
N ALA A 273 -8.95 7.94 -10.31
CA ALA A 273 -8.84 7.30 -11.62
C ALA A 273 -8.03 8.14 -12.62
N GLU A 274 -7.52 7.52 -13.68
CA GLU A 274 -6.71 8.14 -14.74
C GLU A 274 -5.54 8.97 -14.20
N SER A 275 -5.03 8.64 -13.01
CA SER A 275 -4.10 9.48 -12.26
C SER A 275 -2.67 8.96 -12.38
N LEU A 276 -1.73 9.88 -12.26
CA LEU A 276 -0.30 9.61 -12.26
C LEU A 276 0.27 9.92 -10.88
N VAL A 277 0.85 8.90 -10.24
CA VAL A 277 1.61 9.04 -9.00
C VAL A 277 3.06 8.73 -9.31
N GLU A 278 3.91 9.75 -9.36
CA GLU A 278 5.29 9.60 -9.81
C GLU A 278 6.33 10.31 -8.96
N GLN A 279 7.54 9.74 -8.83
CA GLN A 279 8.69 10.45 -8.24
C GLN A 279 8.45 10.92 -6.80
N ASN A 280 7.55 10.27 -6.06
CA ASN A 280 7.29 10.59 -4.66
C ASN A 280 8.12 9.71 -3.73
N ARG A 281 8.40 10.22 -2.53
CA ARG A 281 8.90 9.46 -1.38
C ARG A 281 7.75 9.31 -0.38
N VAL A 282 7.22 8.12 -0.20
CA VAL A 282 6.01 7.86 0.60
C VAL A 282 6.36 6.90 1.74
N TYR A 283 6.57 7.45 2.94
CA TYR A 283 7.23 6.69 4.00
C TYR A 283 6.78 7.03 5.41
N GLU A 284 6.93 6.09 6.34
CA GLU A 284 6.58 6.27 7.76
C GLU A 284 5.13 6.75 8.00
N ASN A 285 4.21 6.44 7.07
CA ASN A 285 2.78 6.65 7.30
C ASN A 285 2.24 5.54 8.21
N GLY A 286 1.25 5.87 9.04
CA GLY A 286 0.77 5.03 10.13
C GLY A 286 0.12 3.72 9.69
N GLN A 287 -0.53 3.72 8.52
CA GLN A 287 -1.17 2.53 7.96
C GLN A 287 -0.50 2.00 6.69
N LEU A 288 -0.49 2.78 5.61
CA LEU A 288 -0.14 2.34 4.25
C LEU A 288 0.55 3.48 3.51
N GLY A 289 1.48 3.17 2.60
CA GLY A 289 2.07 4.18 1.72
C GLY A 289 1.06 4.71 0.69
N ILE A 290 0.78 3.89 -0.32
CA ILE A 290 -0.11 4.25 -1.44
C ILE A 290 -1.28 3.27 -1.53
N GLY A 291 -2.49 3.77 -1.68
CA GLY A 291 -3.64 2.94 -2.02
C GLY A 291 -4.51 3.54 -3.09
N THR A 292 -5.49 2.77 -3.57
CA THR A 292 -6.50 3.27 -4.51
C THR A 292 -7.88 3.33 -3.87
N GLY A 293 -8.75 4.11 -4.48
CA GLY A 293 -10.18 4.11 -4.22
C GLY A 293 -10.93 2.99 -4.95
N PRO A 294 -12.16 2.66 -4.54
CA PRO A 294 -13.03 1.73 -5.24
C PRO A 294 -13.27 2.11 -6.71
N ASN A 295 -13.27 1.12 -7.60
CA ASN A 295 -13.62 1.22 -9.02
C ASN A 295 -12.76 2.23 -9.82
N GLY A 296 -11.47 2.34 -9.48
CA GLY A 296 -10.52 3.15 -10.25
C GLY A 296 -10.11 2.48 -11.56
N PHE A 297 -9.50 3.24 -12.46
CA PHE A 297 -9.02 2.71 -13.74
C PHE A 297 -7.97 3.62 -14.37
N ASP A 298 -7.16 3.08 -15.27
CA ASP A 298 -6.14 3.81 -16.04
C ASP A 298 -5.15 4.59 -15.15
N ASN A 299 -4.88 4.07 -13.94
CA ASN A 299 -3.92 4.67 -13.01
C ASN A 299 -2.50 4.17 -13.30
N ILE A 300 -1.53 5.08 -13.15
CA ILE A 300 -0.10 4.80 -13.29
C ILE A 300 0.60 5.19 -11.98
N ILE A 301 1.29 4.24 -11.38
CA ILE A 301 2.09 4.41 -10.17
C ILE A 301 3.53 4.06 -10.54
N ARG A 302 4.39 5.06 -10.69
CA ARG A 302 5.74 4.84 -11.21
C ARG A 302 6.83 5.61 -10.53
N ASP A 303 8.05 5.10 -10.57
CA ASP A 303 9.25 5.86 -10.17
C ASP A 303 9.15 6.41 -8.72
N ASN A 304 8.38 5.77 -7.83
CA ASN A 304 8.24 6.18 -6.43
C ASN A 304 9.15 5.36 -5.50
N GLU A 305 9.53 5.96 -4.37
CA GLU A 305 10.17 5.29 -3.24
C GLU A 305 9.13 5.12 -2.11
N VAL A 306 8.79 3.89 -1.73
CA VAL A 306 7.70 3.59 -0.76
C VAL A 306 8.19 2.66 0.34
N TYR A 307 8.38 3.19 1.55
CA TYR A 307 9.09 2.44 2.58
C TYR A 307 8.71 2.74 4.02
N ALA A 308 9.03 1.81 4.93
CA ALA A 308 8.84 1.96 6.37
C ALA A 308 7.42 2.41 6.78
N ASN A 309 6.41 2.12 5.95
CA ASN A 309 5.01 2.39 6.30
C ASN A 309 4.49 1.34 7.28
N THR A 310 3.38 1.70 7.94
CA THR A 310 2.75 0.99 9.06
C THR A 310 3.45 1.25 10.40
N THR A 311 3.32 2.48 10.92
CA THR A 311 4.00 2.93 12.16
C THR A 311 3.12 2.95 13.42
N ILE A 312 1.78 2.90 13.29
CA ILE A 312 0.82 3.15 14.40
C ILE A 312 0.25 1.87 15.02
N GLY A 313 0.46 0.71 14.37
CA GLY A 313 0.03 -0.59 14.90
C GLY A 313 -1.37 -1.04 14.44
N PHE A 314 -1.75 -0.71 13.21
CA PHE A 314 -2.89 -1.37 12.56
C PHE A 314 -2.61 -2.86 12.35
N VAL A 315 -3.67 -3.68 12.38
CA VAL A 315 -3.57 -5.12 12.11
C VAL A 315 -3.04 -5.35 10.69
N PRO A 316 -1.97 -6.15 10.49
CA PRO A 316 -1.38 -6.32 9.17
C PRO A 316 -2.35 -6.78 8.08
N GLY A 317 -3.31 -7.65 8.42
CA GLY A 317 -4.35 -8.15 7.52
C GLY A 317 -5.46 -7.15 7.16
N TYR A 318 -5.53 -5.99 7.83
CA TYR A 318 -6.62 -5.01 7.68
C TYR A 318 -6.41 -3.97 6.55
N GLU A 319 -5.31 -4.04 5.77
CA GLU A 319 -4.80 -3.03 4.81
C GLU A 319 -3.60 -2.27 5.39
N THR A 320 -2.42 -2.88 5.37
CA THR A 320 -1.15 -2.25 5.77
C THR A 320 -0.04 -2.59 4.77
N GLY A 321 1.11 -1.92 4.86
CA GLY A 321 2.26 -2.18 4.02
C GLY A 321 2.65 -1.03 3.09
N GLY A 322 3.32 -1.36 1.99
CA GLY A 322 3.77 -0.37 1.01
C GLY A 322 2.60 0.14 0.18
N MET A 323 1.95 -0.76 -0.55
CA MET A 323 0.84 -0.44 -1.44
C MET A 323 -0.31 -1.43 -1.31
N LYS A 324 -1.56 -0.92 -1.33
CA LYS A 324 -2.77 -1.74 -1.51
C LYS A 324 -3.70 -1.14 -2.56
N LEU A 325 -3.82 -1.84 -3.68
CA LEU A 325 -4.46 -1.37 -4.91
C LEU A 325 -5.70 -2.22 -5.13
N THR A 326 -6.86 -1.62 -4.89
CA THR A 326 -8.14 -2.31 -4.89
C THR A 326 -9.06 -1.92 -6.04
N THR A 327 -9.71 -2.91 -6.67
CA THR A 327 -10.76 -2.74 -7.68
C THR A 327 -10.38 -1.83 -8.86
N GLN A 328 -9.18 -2.02 -9.40
CA GLN A 328 -8.65 -1.24 -10.51
C GLN A 328 -8.81 -1.97 -11.85
N ALA A 329 -9.07 -1.21 -12.92
CA ALA A 329 -8.99 -1.70 -14.29
C ALA A 329 -7.87 -1.00 -15.07
N ARG A 330 -7.02 -1.74 -15.79
CA ARG A 330 -5.90 -1.17 -16.58
C ARG A 330 -4.95 -0.35 -15.68
N LEU A 331 -4.35 -1.04 -14.72
CA LEU A 331 -3.44 -0.45 -13.72
C LEU A 331 -1.99 -0.75 -14.10
N LEU A 332 -1.13 0.27 -14.07
CA LEU A 332 0.31 0.12 -14.26
C LEU A 332 1.07 0.52 -12.99
N VAL A 333 1.85 -0.41 -12.46
CA VAL A 333 2.73 -0.22 -11.30
C VAL A 333 4.16 -0.54 -11.74
N GLU A 334 4.98 0.48 -11.97
CA GLU A 334 6.30 0.26 -12.59
C GLU A 334 7.46 1.06 -12.00
N ARG A 335 8.67 0.50 -12.01
CA ARG A 335 9.90 1.22 -11.58
C ARG A 335 9.83 1.86 -10.19
N ASN A 336 9.04 1.29 -9.29
CA ASN A 336 9.00 1.74 -7.89
C ASN A 336 10.07 0.99 -7.07
N TYR A 337 10.60 1.64 -6.04
CA TYR A 337 11.38 1.00 -4.99
C TYR A 337 10.54 0.87 -3.72
N VAL A 338 10.14 -0.36 -3.38
CA VAL A 338 9.17 -0.63 -2.30
C VAL A 338 9.80 -1.52 -1.24
N TYR A 339 10.14 -0.97 -0.07
CA TYR A 339 10.95 -1.72 0.89
C TYR A 339 10.66 -1.47 2.37
N ALA A 340 11.02 -2.44 3.21
CA ALA A 340 10.94 -2.33 4.67
C ALA A 340 9.57 -1.89 5.23
N ASN A 341 8.48 -2.23 4.56
CA ASN A 341 7.13 -1.93 5.05
C ASN A 341 6.64 -3.02 6.01
N ALA A 342 5.86 -2.66 7.03
CA ALA A 342 5.27 -3.59 8.00
C ALA A 342 3.99 -4.27 7.45
N GLY A 343 4.09 -4.83 6.26
CA GLY A 343 3.02 -5.51 5.52
C GLY A 343 3.54 -5.99 4.17
N PRO A 344 2.68 -6.32 3.20
CA PRO A 344 3.10 -6.59 1.84
C PRO A 344 3.78 -5.37 1.18
N GLY A 345 4.66 -5.62 0.20
CA GLY A 345 5.24 -4.57 -0.62
C GLY A 345 4.19 -3.96 -1.55
N ILE A 346 3.78 -4.73 -2.57
CA ILE A 346 2.76 -4.36 -3.55
C ILE A 346 1.60 -5.35 -3.44
N TRP A 347 0.45 -4.92 -2.92
CA TRP A 347 -0.75 -5.75 -2.78
C TRP A 347 -1.84 -5.31 -3.77
N VAL A 348 -2.10 -6.12 -4.78
CA VAL A 348 -3.20 -5.94 -5.74
C VAL A 348 -4.35 -6.81 -5.26
N ASP A 349 -5.41 -6.21 -4.72
CA ASP A 349 -6.47 -6.94 -4.00
C ASP A 349 -7.87 -6.57 -4.48
N ILE A 350 -8.79 -7.52 -4.52
CA ILE A 350 -10.21 -7.37 -4.90
C ILE A 350 -10.40 -6.87 -6.33
N ASP A 351 -10.86 -7.76 -7.20
CA ASP A 351 -11.42 -7.45 -8.50
C ASP A 351 -10.58 -6.51 -9.38
N ASN A 352 -9.25 -6.61 -9.29
CA ASN A 352 -8.40 -5.92 -10.26
C ASN A 352 -8.35 -6.72 -11.57
N ILE A 353 -8.37 -6.02 -12.71
CA ILE A 353 -8.29 -6.63 -14.04
C ILE A 353 -7.43 -5.77 -14.97
N ASP A 354 -6.64 -6.42 -15.83
CA ASP A 354 -5.67 -5.74 -16.68
C ASP A 354 -4.60 -5.00 -15.86
N VAL A 355 -3.92 -5.72 -14.96
CA VAL A 355 -2.85 -5.15 -14.14
C VAL A 355 -1.49 -5.47 -14.75
N THR A 356 -0.58 -4.49 -14.76
CA THR A 356 0.84 -4.71 -15.03
C THR A 356 1.66 -4.25 -13.83
N VAL A 357 2.44 -5.16 -13.26
CA VAL A 357 3.45 -4.87 -12.22
C VAL A 357 4.82 -5.15 -12.84
N ALA A 358 5.56 -4.10 -13.19
CA ALA A 358 6.77 -4.23 -14.01
C ALA A 358 7.99 -3.47 -13.48
N ASP A 359 9.19 -4.01 -13.63
CA ASP A 359 10.44 -3.28 -13.39
C ASP A 359 10.58 -2.69 -11.97
N ASN A 360 9.86 -3.22 -10.96
CA ASN A 360 9.95 -2.74 -9.58
C ASN A 360 11.08 -3.44 -8.81
N ILE A 361 11.62 -2.75 -7.82
CA ILE A 361 12.50 -3.32 -6.80
C ILE A 361 11.69 -3.43 -5.51
N VAL A 362 11.51 -4.65 -4.99
CA VAL A 362 10.64 -4.92 -3.83
C VAL A 362 11.41 -5.72 -2.79
N GLU A 363 11.74 -5.08 -1.65
CA GLU A 363 12.74 -5.62 -0.72
C GLU A 363 12.33 -5.59 0.75
N ASP A 364 12.65 -6.64 1.49
CA ASP A 364 12.59 -6.66 2.96
C ASP A 364 11.24 -6.24 3.56
N ASN A 365 10.13 -6.46 2.84
CA ASN A 365 8.80 -6.21 3.36
C ASN A 365 8.39 -7.37 4.29
N PHE A 366 7.71 -7.02 5.38
CA PHE A 366 7.32 -7.98 6.42
C PHE A 366 6.39 -9.08 5.87
N GLY A 367 5.47 -8.71 4.97
CA GLY A 367 4.61 -9.61 4.22
C GLY A 367 5.17 -9.99 2.86
N PRO A 368 4.37 -10.63 1.99
CA PRO A 368 4.80 -10.95 0.63
C PRO A 368 5.29 -9.72 -0.15
N GLY A 369 6.25 -9.92 -1.05
CA GLY A 369 6.80 -8.83 -1.86
C GLY A 369 5.74 -8.27 -2.79
N ILE A 370 5.28 -9.09 -3.74
CA ILE A 370 4.16 -8.80 -4.62
C ILE A 370 3.04 -9.78 -4.31
N PHE A 371 1.83 -9.29 -4.04
CA PHE A 371 0.68 -10.09 -3.68
C PHE A 371 -0.52 -9.73 -4.58
N HIS A 372 -0.87 -10.62 -5.52
CA HIS A 372 -2.04 -10.50 -6.39
C HIS A 372 -3.17 -11.40 -5.87
N GLU A 373 -4.16 -10.80 -5.23
CA GLU A 373 -5.20 -11.45 -4.43
C GLU A 373 -6.60 -11.19 -5.01
N ILE A 374 -7.47 -12.23 -5.00
CA ILE A 374 -8.89 -12.20 -5.43
C ILE A 374 -9.16 -11.30 -6.63
N SER A 375 -8.29 -11.40 -7.63
CA SER A 375 -8.25 -10.54 -8.81
C SER A 375 -8.20 -11.40 -10.10
N TYR A 376 -8.00 -10.75 -11.24
CA TYR A 376 -8.11 -11.38 -12.56
C TYR A 376 -6.82 -11.14 -13.35
N ARG A 377 -6.97 -10.84 -14.64
CA ARG A 377 -5.87 -10.79 -15.60
C ARG A 377 -4.75 -9.84 -15.17
N ALA A 378 -3.52 -10.34 -15.09
CA ALA A 378 -2.35 -9.57 -14.70
C ALA A 378 -1.06 -10.08 -15.35
N ILE A 379 -0.09 -9.17 -15.54
CA ILE A 379 1.29 -9.49 -15.88
C ILE A 379 2.19 -8.94 -14.76
N ILE A 380 2.97 -9.81 -14.15
CA ILE A 380 3.98 -9.48 -13.14
C ILE A 380 5.33 -9.80 -13.76
N ARG A 381 6.07 -8.78 -14.20
CA ARG A 381 7.28 -9.02 -14.99
C ARG A 381 8.48 -8.16 -14.65
N ASP A 382 9.67 -8.67 -14.92
CA ASP A 382 10.91 -7.89 -14.85
C ASP A 382 11.16 -7.23 -13.48
N ASN A 383 10.55 -7.75 -12.40
CA ASN A 383 10.73 -7.22 -11.04
C ASN A 383 11.92 -7.89 -10.36
N THR A 384 12.61 -7.15 -9.49
CA THR A 384 13.56 -7.71 -8.52
C THR A 384 12.87 -7.78 -7.16
N VAL A 385 12.71 -8.99 -6.64
CA VAL A 385 11.96 -9.25 -5.40
C VAL A 385 12.87 -9.98 -4.42
N THR A 386 13.27 -9.31 -3.34
CA THR A 386 14.32 -9.82 -2.44
C THR A 386 13.92 -9.77 -0.96
N GLY A 387 14.18 -10.83 -0.18
CA GLY A 387 14.11 -10.74 1.29
C GLY A 387 12.72 -10.54 1.91
N ASN A 388 11.64 -10.73 1.16
CA ASN A 388 10.27 -10.48 1.64
C ASN A 388 9.65 -11.70 2.35
N GLY A 389 8.59 -11.46 3.12
CA GLY A 389 7.65 -12.48 3.57
C GLY A 389 7.96 -13.14 4.92
N PHE A 390 9.07 -12.80 5.58
CA PHE A 390 9.49 -13.44 6.84
C PHE A 390 8.57 -13.15 8.03
N GLY A 391 7.75 -12.11 7.96
CA GLY A 391 6.75 -11.78 8.97
C GLY A 391 5.43 -12.52 8.82
N TRP A 392 5.11 -13.03 7.63
CA TRP A 392 3.85 -13.73 7.33
C TRP A 392 4.13 -15.23 7.14
N THR A 393 4.37 -15.90 8.27
CA THR A 393 4.81 -17.32 8.28
C THR A 393 3.65 -18.32 8.20
N GLN A 394 2.41 -17.85 8.22
CA GLN A 394 1.23 -18.69 8.08
C GLN A 394 1.20 -19.33 6.69
N TRP A 395 1.35 -20.66 6.67
CA TRP A 395 1.33 -21.47 5.45
C TRP A 395 2.23 -20.88 4.34
N VAL A 396 1.65 -20.51 3.21
CA VAL A 396 2.36 -20.01 2.02
C VAL A 396 2.26 -18.49 1.80
N TYR A 397 1.74 -17.73 2.77
CA TYR A 397 1.46 -16.30 2.59
C TYR A 397 2.72 -15.43 2.50
N GLY A 398 3.84 -15.85 3.08
CA GLY A 398 5.12 -15.14 3.02
C GLY A 398 5.93 -15.44 1.77
N ALA A 399 5.38 -15.26 0.58
CA ALA A 399 6.10 -15.47 -0.68
C ALA A 399 6.72 -14.18 -1.23
N GLY A 400 7.76 -14.32 -2.05
CA GLY A 400 8.29 -13.20 -2.83
C GLY A 400 7.22 -12.68 -3.77
N ILE A 401 6.65 -13.58 -4.59
CA ILE A 401 5.49 -13.30 -5.45
C ILE A 401 4.38 -14.30 -5.09
N LEU A 402 3.25 -13.78 -4.63
CA LEU A 402 2.07 -14.56 -4.28
C LEU A 402 0.93 -14.23 -5.24
N VAL A 403 0.46 -15.24 -5.99
CA VAL A 403 -0.76 -15.16 -6.81
C VAL A 403 -1.81 -16.02 -6.11
N ALA A 404 -2.77 -15.38 -5.45
CA ALA A 404 -3.80 -16.10 -4.70
C ALA A 404 -5.16 -15.96 -5.37
N HIS A 405 -5.80 -17.10 -5.62
CA HIS A 405 -7.19 -17.28 -6.05
C HIS A 405 -7.60 -16.26 -7.13
N SER A 406 -6.69 -16.12 -8.10
CA SER A 406 -6.74 -15.15 -9.20
C SER A 406 -6.46 -15.84 -10.53
N ARG A 407 -7.13 -15.39 -11.59
CA ARG A 407 -7.10 -16.08 -12.90
C ARG A 407 -6.39 -15.27 -13.99
N ASN A 408 -5.85 -15.98 -14.98
CA ASN A 408 -5.23 -15.42 -16.19
C ASN A 408 -4.02 -14.54 -15.87
N VAL A 409 -3.05 -15.09 -15.13
CA VAL A 409 -1.89 -14.35 -14.62
C VAL A 409 -0.61 -14.88 -15.26
N LEU A 410 0.23 -13.97 -15.76
CA LEU A 410 1.58 -14.26 -16.22
C LEU A 410 2.60 -13.68 -15.23
N VAL A 411 3.50 -14.51 -14.72
CA VAL A 411 4.64 -14.11 -13.88
C VAL A 411 5.91 -14.42 -14.65
N THR A 412 6.62 -13.40 -15.17
CA THR A 412 7.74 -13.66 -16.09
C THR A 412 8.93 -12.71 -16.00
N GLY A 413 10.15 -13.18 -16.26
CA GLY A 413 11.34 -12.33 -16.28
C GLY A 413 11.73 -11.74 -14.91
N ASN A 414 11.13 -12.22 -13.81
CA ASN A 414 11.43 -11.69 -12.48
C ASN A 414 12.68 -12.36 -11.90
N THR A 415 13.45 -11.61 -11.12
CA THR A 415 14.47 -12.14 -10.22
C THR A 415 13.88 -12.23 -8.82
N VAL A 416 13.68 -13.44 -8.30
CA VAL A 416 13.06 -13.71 -6.99
C VAL A 416 14.10 -14.35 -6.08
N LYS A 417 14.66 -13.59 -5.14
CA LYS A 417 15.87 -13.96 -4.40
C LYS A 417 15.69 -13.89 -2.89
N ASP A 418 16.13 -14.93 -2.17
CA ASP A 418 16.23 -14.92 -0.71
C ASP A 418 14.94 -14.47 0.04
N ASN A 419 13.77 -14.63 -0.59
CA ASN A 419 12.47 -14.44 0.06
C ASN A 419 12.15 -15.69 0.89
N ARG A 420 11.22 -15.58 1.85
CA ARG A 420 10.80 -16.74 2.66
C ARG A 420 10.25 -17.89 1.78
N LEU A 421 9.50 -17.58 0.74
CA LEU A 421 9.10 -18.50 -0.34
C LEU A 421 9.34 -17.81 -1.69
N GLY A 422 9.49 -18.57 -2.77
CA GLY A 422 9.71 -18.02 -4.12
C GLY A 422 8.42 -17.50 -4.76
N VAL A 423 8.03 -18.11 -5.88
CA VAL A 423 6.77 -17.81 -6.56
C VAL A 423 5.71 -18.84 -6.16
N ILE A 424 4.61 -18.38 -5.56
CA ILE A 424 3.53 -19.24 -5.06
C ILE A 424 2.20 -18.92 -5.75
N GLY A 425 1.55 -19.94 -6.28
CA GLY A 425 0.13 -19.96 -6.54
C GLY A 425 -0.64 -20.48 -5.33
N LEU A 426 -1.72 -19.81 -4.92
CA LEU A 426 -2.54 -20.23 -3.78
C LEU A 426 -4.02 -20.31 -4.18
N GLN A 427 -4.68 -21.43 -3.91
CA GLN A 427 -6.13 -21.56 -4.06
C GLN A 427 -6.82 -21.76 -2.70
N GLN A 428 -7.85 -20.95 -2.44
CA GLN A 428 -8.82 -21.13 -1.36
C GLN A 428 -10.21 -20.72 -1.86
N ASP A 429 -11.29 -21.18 -1.24
CA ASP A 429 -12.64 -20.72 -1.63
C ASP A 429 -12.83 -19.25 -1.22
N ARG A 430 -12.86 -18.38 -2.23
CA ARG A 430 -13.07 -16.94 -2.09
C ARG A 430 -14.28 -16.45 -2.89
N GLY A 431 -15.14 -17.38 -3.33
CA GLY A 431 -16.37 -17.10 -4.07
C GLY A 431 -16.15 -16.44 -5.43
N THR A 432 -17.05 -15.51 -5.77
CA THR A 432 -17.05 -14.79 -7.06
C THR A 432 -16.97 -13.29 -6.84
N GLY A 433 -16.28 -12.59 -7.74
CA GLY A 433 -16.29 -11.13 -7.79
C GLY A 433 -16.84 -10.58 -9.10
N ALA A 434 -16.53 -9.33 -9.40
CA ALA A 434 -17.11 -8.57 -10.53
C ALA A 434 -16.84 -9.18 -11.92
N TYR A 435 -15.76 -9.98 -12.07
CA TYR A 435 -15.33 -10.54 -13.37
C TYR A 435 -15.35 -12.08 -13.39
N GLY A 436 -16.04 -12.71 -12.44
CA GLY A 436 -16.23 -14.17 -12.40
C GLY A 436 -15.76 -14.79 -11.09
N ALA A 437 -15.46 -16.09 -11.11
CA ALA A 437 -14.99 -16.78 -9.91
C ALA A 437 -13.57 -16.35 -9.52
N ARG A 438 -13.22 -16.49 -8.24
CA ARG A 438 -11.88 -16.21 -7.70
C ARG A 438 -11.14 -17.54 -7.58
N GLU A 439 -10.58 -17.96 -8.71
CA GLU A 439 -9.90 -19.25 -8.87
C GLU A 439 -8.50 -18.99 -9.39
N LEU A 440 -7.50 -19.66 -8.81
CA LEU A 440 -6.17 -19.80 -9.34
C LEU A 440 -6.24 -20.64 -10.61
N ARG A 441 -6.37 -19.99 -11.76
CA ARG A 441 -6.58 -20.67 -13.04
C ARG A 441 -5.83 -19.93 -14.14
N ASN A 442 -5.26 -20.67 -15.09
CA ASN A 442 -4.43 -20.13 -16.15
C ASN A 442 -3.28 -19.26 -15.60
N LEU A 443 -2.66 -19.67 -14.49
CA LEU A 443 -1.40 -19.12 -14.03
C LEU A 443 -0.25 -19.69 -14.88
N LEU A 444 0.53 -18.82 -15.51
CA LEU A 444 1.81 -19.17 -16.12
C LEU A 444 2.93 -18.47 -15.35
N VAL A 445 3.85 -19.24 -14.77
CA VAL A 445 5.09 -18.74 -14.20
C VAL A 445 6.22 -19.13 -15.13
N SER A 446 6.81 -18.19 -15.87
CA SER A 446 7.83 -18.52 -16.85
C SER A 446 9.02 -17.59 -16.93
N ASP A 447 10.18 -18.10 -17.31
CA ASP A 447 11.37 -17.28 -17.56
C ASP A 447 11.82 -16.45 -16.33
N ASN A 448 11.54 -16.93 -15.12
CA ASN A 448 11.99 -16.28 -13.89
C ASN A 448 13.32 -16.88 -13.42
N ILE A 449 14.13 -16.05 -12.75
CA ILE A 449 15.32 -16.49 -12.01
C ILE A 449 14.93 -16.57 -10.53
N ILE A 450 14.97 -17.77 -9.95
CA ILE A 450 14.61 -18.03 -8.56
C ILE A 450 15.84 -18.50 -7.80
N VAL A 451 16.23 -17.73 -6.79
CA VAL A 451 17.44 -17.95 -6.00
C VAL A 451 17.04 -18.14 -4.54
N ALA A 452 17.17 -19.36 -4.01
CA ALA A 452 16.64 -19.68 -2.69
C ALA A 452 17.51 -20.68 -1.92
N LYS A 453 17.69 -20.41 -0.62
CA LYS A 453 18.36 -21.34 0.32
C LYS A 453 17.39 -22.29 1.00
N GLU A 454 16.13 -21.90 1.10
CA GLU A 454 15.05 -22.63 1.75
C GLU A 454 13.71 -22.15 1.19
N GLY A 455 12.62 -22.75 1.67
CA GLY A 455 11.26 -22.44 1.21
C GLY A 455 10.85 -23.28 0.00
N SER A 456 9.94 -22.73 -0.80
CA SER A 456 9.44 -23.39 -2.00
C SER A 456 8.93 -22.39 -3.05
N SER A 457 8.88 -22.85 -4.29
CA SER A 457 8.01 -22.29 -5.34
C SER A 457 7.02 -23.38 -5.76
N GLY A 458 5.84 -22.99 -6.26
CA GLY A 458 4.81 -23.95 -6.68
C GLY A 458 3.40 -23.53 -6.30
N ILE A 459 2.52 -24.50 -6.08
CA ILE A 459 1.09 -24.27 -5.83
C ILE A 459 0.62 -24.96 -4.55
N ALA A 460 -0.21 -24.26 -3.78
CA ALA A 460 -0.92 -24.77 -2.62
C ALA A 460 -2.44 -24.58 -2.75
N GLU A 461 -3.22 -25.49 -2.19
CA GLU A 461 -4.68 -25.40 -2.12
C GLU A 461 -5.25 -26.04 -0.85
N ASP A 462 -6.44 -25.60 -0.41
CA ASP A 462 -7.17 -26.20 0.73
C ASP A 462 -8.66 -26.46 0.43
N ILE A 463 -9.04 -26.45 -0.86
CA ILE A 463 -10.41 -26.71 -1.32
C ILE A 463 -10.63 -28.19 -1.67
N GLY A 464 -9.57 -29.00 -1.66
CA GLY A 464 -9.58 -30.42 -1.99
C GLY A 464 -9.90 -30.69 -3.46
N ASN A 465 -9.45 -29.80 -4.36
CA ASN A 465 -9.72 -29.91 -5.79
C ASN A 465 -8.42 -30.00 -6.63
N ASP A 466 -8.06 -31.23 -6.99
CA ASP A 466 -6.86 -31.53 -7.77
C ASP A 466 -6.84 -30.89 -9.17
N ALA A 467 -7.96 -30.37 -9.66
CA ALA A 467 -8.03 -29.64 -10.91
C ALA A 467 -7.12 -28.39 -10.92
N VAL A 468 -6.82 -27.82 -9.74
CA VAL A 468 -5.84 -26.72 -9.57
C VAL A 468 -4.47 -27.09 -10.14
N PHE A 469 -4.08 -28.36 -10.06
CA PHE A 469 -2.78 -28.88 -10.49
C PHE A 469 -2.81 -29.49 -11.91
N SER A 470 -3.95 -29.42 -12.60
CA SER A 470 -4.15 -30.11 -13.89
C SER A 470 -5.07 -29.29 -14.80
N ASP A 471 -6.38 -29.56 -14.76
CA ASP A 471 -7.37 -29.01 -15.68
C ASP A 471 -7.51 -27.48 -15.64
N TRP A 472 -7.00 -26.83 -14.58
CA TRP A 472 -7.02 -25.38 -14.44
C TRP A 472 -5.83 -24.69 -15.11
N ASN A 473 -4.96 -25.45 -15.78
CA ASN A 473 -3.90 -24.93 -16.64
C ASN A 473 -2.94 -23.97 -15.91
N ASN A 474 -2.67 -24.27 -14.64
CA ASN A 474 -1.61 -23.61 -13.89
C ASN A 474 -0.30 -24.37 -14.13
N ARG A 475 0.76 -23.66 -14.49
CA ARG A 475 2.02 -24.29 -14.89
C ARG A 475 3.21 -23.38 -14.73
N PHE A 476 4.38 -24.00 -14.61
CA PHE A 476 5.67 -23.36 -14.58
C PHE A 476 6.45 -23.79 -15.83
N GLU A 477 7.12 -22.87 -16.52
CA GLU A 477 7.83 -23.14 -17.77
C GLU A 477 9.13 -22.33 -17.84
N LEU A 478 10.24 -22.91 -18.32
CA LEU A 478 11.48 -22.15 -18.61
C LEU A 478 12.07 -21.36 -17.44
N ASN A 479 11.75 -21.70 -16.19
CA ASN A 479 12.34 -21.02 -15.04
C ASN A 479 13.76 -21.53 -14.77
N THR A 480 14.59 -20.66 -14.20
CA THR A 480 15.96 -20.97 -13.78
C THR A 480 16.05 -20.91 -12.26
N TYR A 481 16.49 -22.01 -11.64
CA TYR A 481 16.54 -22.17 -10.20
C TYR A 481 17.99 -22.27 -9.71
N TYR A 482 18.35 -21.49 -8.70
CA TYR A 482 19.62 -21.58 -7.97
C TYR A 482 19.33 -21.97 -6.52
N LEU A 483 19.51 -23.25 -6.21
CA LEU A 483 19.01 -23.85 -4.97
C LEU A 483 20.11 -24.58 -4.17
N THR A 484 19.94 -24.63 -2.84
CA THR A 484 20.79 -25.42 -1.93
C THR A 484 20.37 -26.89 -1.85
N THR A 485 19.11 -27.17 -2.17
CA THR A 485 18.47 -28.49 -2.17
C THR A 485 17.60 -28.64 -3.42
N ASP A 486 17.49 -29.86 -3.93
CA ASP A 486 16.63 -30.19 -5.06
C ASP A 486 15.16 -30.33 -4.64
N GLU A 487 14.90 -30.78 -3.39
CA GLU A 487 13.56 -30.82 -2.78
C GLU A 487 13.06 -29.40 -2.44
N TYR A 488 12.43 -28.74 -3.40
CA TYR A 488 12.00 -27.34 -3.29
C TYR A 488 10.59 -27.07 -3.82
N PHE A 489 10.06 -27.91 -4.71
CA PHE A 489 8.88 -27.58 -5.48
C PHE A 489 7.59 -28.01 -4.76
N LEU A 490 6.70 -27.07 -4.45
CA LEU A 490 5.44 -27.39 -3.79
C LEU A 490 4.36 -27.74 -4.81
N TRP A 491 3.86 -28.97 -4.77
CA TRP A 491 2.80 -29.42 -5.66
C TRP A 491 1.97 -30.54 -5.01
N MET A 492 0.65 -30.50 -5.15
CA MET A 492 -0.26 -31.52 -4.58
C MET A 492 0.00 -31.84 -3.10
N GLY A 493 0.29 -30.79 -2.30
CA GLY A 493 0.55 -30.91 -0.87
C GLY A 493 1.89 -31.57 -0.50
N LYS A 494 2.81 -31.72 -1.46
CA LYS A 494 4.14 -32.31 -1.25
C LYS A 494 5.22 -31.34 -1.71
N THR A 495 6.39 -31.46 -1.09
CA THR A 495 7.63 -30.92 -1.65
C THR A 495 8.24 -31.98 -2.55
N LEU A 496 8.54 -31.60 -3.79
CA LEU A 496 9.10 -32.46 -4.84
C LEU A 496 10.54 -32.04 -5.14
N ASP A 497 11.34 -32.99 -5.63
CA ASP A 497 12.59 -32.69 -6.32
C ASP A 497 12.33 -32.22 -7.77
N PHE A 498 13.35 -31.72 -8.46
CA PHE A 498 13.21 -31.24 -9.84
C PHE A 498 12.82 -32.35 -10.83
N THR A 499 13.18 -33.61 -10.57
CA THR A 499 12.82 -34.72 -11.47
C THR A 499 11.32 -35.00 -11.41
N ASP A 500 10.77 -35.10 -10.19
CA ASP A 500 9.33 -35.29 -9.98
C ASP A 500 8.54 -34.07 -10.47
N TRP A 501 9.03 -32.85 -10.24
CA TRP A 501 8.48 -31.61 -10.76
C TRP A 501 8.34 -31.62 -12.29
N ASN A 502 9.43 -31.98 -12.98
CA ASN A 502 9.50 -32.10 -14.43
C ASN A 502 8.59 -33.20 -14.97
N SER A 503 8.49 -34.34 -14.28
CA SER A 503 7.61 -35.46 -14.67
C SER A 503 6.12 -35.11 -14.66
N LEU A 504 5.74 -34.05 -13.94
CA LEU A 504 4.38 -33.51 -13.88
C LEU A 504 4.12 -32.42 -14.92
N GLY A 505 5.07 -32.17 -15.82
CA GLY A 505 4.98 -31.19 -16.90
C GLY A 505 5.35 -29.76 -16.51
N ASN A 506 5.90 -29.54 -15.32
CA ASN A 506 6.39 -28.23 -14.91
C ASN A 506 7.88 -28.09 -15.22
N ASP A 507 8.28 -26.98 -15.82
CA ASP A 507 9.67 -26.65 -16.16
C ASP A 507 10.38 -27.79 -16.94
N GLU A 508 9.68 -28.40 -17.91
CA GLU A 508 10.24 -29.42 -18.82
C GLU A 508 11.56 -28.93 -19.47
N GLU A 509 11.59 -27.64 -19.82
CA GLU A 509 12.74 -26.92 -20.38
C GLU A 509 13.41 -25.96 -19.37
N GLY A 510 13.04 -26.03 -18.08
CA GLY A 510 13.67 -25.22 -17.03
C GLY A 510 15.03 -25.78 -16.60
N THR A 511 15.75 -25.01 -15.81
CA THR A 511 17.11 -25.39 -15.36
C THR A 511 17.29 -25.21 -13.87
N ILE A 512 18.08 -26.10 -13.26
CA ILE A 512 18.48 -26.03 -11.85
C ILE A 512 20.00 -26.02 -11.74
N PHE A 513 20.51 -25.11 -10.90
CA PHE A 513 21.91 -24.92 -10.60
C PHE A 513 22.13 -24.91 -9.08
N ASN A 514 23.38 -25.10 -8.67
CA ASN A 514 23.76 -24.92 -7.28
C ASN A 514 23.65 -23.44 -6.88
N PHE A 515 23.08 -23.18 -5.71
CA PHE A 515 22.96 -21.83 -5.13
C PHE A 515 24.24 -21.00 -5.26
N ASP A 516 25.41 -21.56 -4.93
CA ASP A 516 26.69 -20.84 -4.91
C ASP A 516 27.19 -20.41 -6.32
N SER A 517 26.53 -20.88 -7.38
CA SER A 517 26.85 -20.48 -8.76
C SER A 517 26.11 -19.23 -9.23
N PHE A 518 25.13 -18.74 -8.47
CA PHE A 518 24.45 -17.49 -8.79
C PHE A 518 25.40 -16.31 -8.65
N ILE A 519 25.52 -15.50 -9.70
CA ILE A 519 26.27 -14.24 -9.69
C ILE A 519 25.26 -13.11 -9.86
N ASP A 520 25.23 -12.19 -8.91
CA ASP A 520 24.31 -11.06 -8.93
C ASP A 520 24.52 -10.19 -10.20
N GLY A 521 23.44 -9.89 -10.92
CA GLY A 521 23.49 -9.18 -12.21
C GLY A 521 23.87 -10.05 -13.43
N SER A 522 23.81 -11.38 -13.31
CA SER A 522 23.79 -12.27 -14.49
C SER A 522 22.45 -12.12 -15.23
N PRO A 523 22.44 -12.17 -16.58
CA PRO A 523 21.22 -12.03 -17.37
C PRO A 523 20.19 -13.12 -17.09
#